data_AF-A0A2D4N8P6-F1
#
_entry.id   AF-A0A2D4N8P6-F1
#
_cell.length_a   1.000
_cell.length_b   1.000
_cell.length_c   1.000
_cell.angle_alpha   90.00
_cell.angle_beta   90.00
_cell.angle_gamma   90.00
#
_symmetry.space_group_name_H-M   'P 1'
#
loop_
_entity.id
_entity.type
_entity.pdbx_description
1 polymer ?
#
loop_
_entity_poly.entity_id
_entity_poly.type
_entity_poly.pdbx_seq_one_letter_code
_entity_poly.pdbx_strand_id
1 'polypeptide(L)'
;MAPEVLEGAINFQRDSFLRIDMYAMGLVLWELASRCTATDGPVDEYLLPFEEEIGQHPSLEELQEIVVHKKMRPVFKDHWLKHPGIAQLCVTIEECWDHDAEARLSAGCVEERVTQIRKSANGSTLDCLVSIVTSVTNVDLLPKESSI
;
A
#
# COMPACT_ATOMS: atom_id res chain seq x y z
N MET A 1 15.08 10.08 3.91
CA MET A 1 14.85 11.42 3.31
C MET A 1 14.39 11.24 1.88
N ALA A 2 13.55 12.15 1.36
CA ALA A 2 13.12 12.11 -0.04
C ALA A 2 14.27 12.46 -1.01
N PRO A 3 14.26 11.99 -2.28
CA PRO A 3 15.34 12.20 -3.24
C PRO A 3 15.76 13.68 -3.40
N GLU A 4 14.78 14.57 -3.57
CA GLU A 4 15.01 16.00 -3.76
C GLU A 4 15.64 16.68 -2.52
N VAL A 5 15.45 16.09 -1.33
CA VAL A 5 16.09 16.55 -0.09
C VAL A 5 17.54 16.07 -0.04
N LEU A 6 17.79 14.82 -0.46
CA LEU A 6 19.14 14.27 -0.53
C LEU A 6 20.00 15.01 -1.55
N GLU A 7 19.42 15.45 -2.67
CA GLU A 7 20.11 16.25 -3.70
C GLU A 7 20.23 17.75 -3.34
N GLY A 8 19.56 18.20 -2.28
CA GLY A 8 19.48 19.62 -1.92
C GLY A 8 18.71 20.48 -2.93
N ALA A 9 17.89 19.85 -3.78
CA ALA A 9 17.12 20.47 -4.86
C ALA A 9 15.65 20.75 -4.45
N ILE A 10 15.44 21.21 -3.21
CA ILE A 10 14.10 21.43 -2.66
C ILE A 10 13.54 22.79 -3.10
N ASN A 11 12.31 22.81 -3.56
CA ASN A 11 11.55 24.04 -3.75
C ASN A 11 10.89 24.49 -2.42
N PHE A 12 11.01 25.76 -2.07
CA PHE A 12 10.48 26.33 -0.82
C PHE A 12 9.00 26.71 -0.93
N GLN A 13 8.19 25.75 -1.37
CA GLN A 13 6.73 25.87 -1.45
C GLN A 13 6.08 24.90 -0.48
N ARG A 14 4.91 25.26 0.05
CA ARG A 14 4.15 24.41 0.99
C ARG A 14 4.00 22.99 0.45
N ASP A 15 3.60 22.87 -0.82
CA ASP A 15 3.29 21.58 -1.43
C ASP A 15 4.53 20.70 -1.56
N SER A 16 5.72 21.28 -1.74
CA SER A 16 6.98 20.54 -1.76
C SER A 16 7.26 19.85 -0.43
N PHE A 17 7.04 20.53 0.70
CA PHE A 17 7.19 19.93 2.02
C PHE A 17 6.16 18.80 2.26
N LEU A 18 4.92 18.98 1.82
CA LEU A 18 3.91 17.93 1.91
C LEU A 18 4.32 16.68 1.14
N ARG A 19 4.89 16.83 -0.06
CA ARG A 19 5.36 15.68 -0.87
C ARG A 19 6.57 14.99 -0.25
N ILE A 20 7.42 15.73 0.47
CA ILE A 20 8.52 15.15 1.25
C ILE A 20 7.97 14.29 2.39
N ASP A 21 6.95 14.78 3.11
CA ASP A 21 6.29 14.02 4.16
C ASP A 21 5.63 12.74 3.61
N MET A 22 5.02 12.82 2.42
CA MET A 22 4.41 11.66 1.77
C MET A 22 5.42 10.58 1.36
N TYR A 23 6.63 10.97 0.94
CA TYR A 23 7.71 10.01 0.73
C TYR A 23 8.08 9.27 2.02
N ALA A 24 8.23 10.01 3.13
CA ALA A 24 8.52 9.42 4.43
C ALA A 24 7.37 8.52 4.92
N MET A 25 6.13 8.92 4.70
CA MET A 25 4.94 8.13 4.99
C MET A 25 4.95 6.79 4.24
N GLY A 26 5.36 6.77 2.97
CA GLY A 26 5.50 5.54 2.19
C GLY A 26 6.46 4.54 2.86
N LEU A 27 7.60 5.02 3.36
CA LEU A 27 8.55 4.17 4.09
C LEU A 27 7.95 3.63 5.40
N VAL A 28 7.23 4.45 6.16
CA VAL A 28 6.56 4.01 7.40
C VAL A 28 5.48 2.97 7.11
N LEU A 29 4.71 3.14 6.04
CA LEU A 29 3.70 2.16 5.61
C LEU A 29 4.37 0.82 5.23
N TRP A 30 5.56 0.85 4.63
CA TRP A 30 6.34 -0.36 4.39
C TRP A 30 6.80 -1.03 5.69
N GLU A 31 7.24 -0.27 6.71
CA GLU A 31 7.57 -0.81 8.03
C GLU A 31 6.36 -1.48 8.71
N LEU A 32 5.17 -0.89 8.56
CA LEU A 32 3.93 -1.51 9.05
C LEU A 32 3.59 -2.80 8.30
N ALA A 33 3.75 -2.80 6.97
CA ALA A 33 3.54 -3.98 6.14
C ALA A 33 4.54 -5.10 6.50
N SER A 34 5.80 -4.77 6.79
CA SER A 34 6.85 -5.74 7.09
C SER A 34 6.64 -6.51 8.39
N ARG A 35 5.84 -5.95 9.30
CA ARG A 35 5.46 -6.55 10.58
C ARG A 35 4.01 -7.04 10.61
N CYS A 36 3.31 -7.01 9.48
CA CYS A 36 1.93 -7.43 9.39
C CYS A 36 1.79 -8.96 9.42
N THR A 37 0.89 -9.48 10.25
CA THR A 37 0.61 -10.92 10.37
C THR A 37 -0.61 -11.37 9.55
N ALA A 38 -1.14 -10.51 8.67
CA ALA A 38 -2.33 -10.81 7.87
C ALA A 38 -2.04 -11.72 6.67
N THR A 39 -0.79 -11.78 6.22
CA THR A 39 -0.37 -12.66 5.13
C THR A 39 0.10 -14.01 5.66
N ASP A 40 -0.25 -15.09 4.97
CA ASP A 40 0.29 -16.43 5.25
C ASP A 40 1.76 -16.49 4.83
N GLY A 41 2.67 -16.12 5.74
CA GLY A 41 4.11 -16.09 5.52
C GLY A 41 4.90 -15.77 6.79
N PRO A 42 6.24 -15.97 6.77
CA PRO A 42 7.09 -15.62 7.90
C PRO A 42 7.15 -14.10 8.09
N VAL A 43 7.13 -13.67 9.35
CA VAL A 43 7.34 -12.26 9.73
C VAL A 43 8.73 -12.14 10.35
N ASP A 44 9.70 -11.71 9.55
CA ASP A 44 11.09 -11.51 9.97
C ASP A 44 11.23 -10.37 10.98
N GLU A 45 12.37 -10.27 11.67
CA GLU A 45 12.66 -9.20 12.63
C GLU A 45 12.47 -7.80 12.01
N TYR A 46 12.19 -6.82 12.87
CA TYR A 46 12.03 -5.45 12.43
C TYR A 46 13.35 -4.90 11.90
N LEU A 47 13.28 -4.22 10.76
CA LEU A 47 14.39 -3.52 10.12
C LEU A 47 13.93 -2.13 9.70
N LEU A 48 14.84 -1.16 9.81
CA LEU A 48 14.63 0.18 9.27
C LEU A 48 14.62 0.14 7.73
N PRO A 49 13.96 1.10 7.07
CA PRO A 49 14.05 1.24 5.63
C PRO A 49 15.52 1.38 5.21
N PHE A 50 15.94 0.56 4.23
CA PHE A 50 17.30 0.47 3.70
C PHE A 50 18.37 -0.16 4.62
N GLU A 51 17.99 -0.71 5.78
CA GLU A 51 18.95 -1.30 6.72
C GLU A 51 19.69 -2.51 6.13
N GLU A 52 19.04 -3.31 5.28
CA GLU A 52 19.66 -4.47 4.64
C GLU A 52 20.78 -4.08 3.67
N GLU A 53 20.65 -2.94 3.01
CA GLU A 53 21.57 -2.49 1.97
C GLU A 53 22.72 -1.64 2.50
N ILE A 54 22.45 -0.76 3.46
CA ILE A 54 23.44 0.24 3.95
C ILE A 54 23.54 0.31 5.48
N GLY A 55 22.86 -0.57 6.21
CA GLY A 55 22.93 -0.66 7.68
C GLY A 55 22.17 0.46 8.42
N GLN A 56 22.33 0.50 9.74
CA GLN A 56 21.56 1.39 10.63
C GLN A 56 22.07 2.84 10.68
N HIS A 57 23.31 3.08 10.27
CA HIS A 57 23.98 4.38 10.36
C HIS A 57 24.53 4.82 9.00
N PRO A 58 23.66 5.04 8.01
CA PRO A 58 24.10 5.37 6.68
C PRO A 58 24.67 6.78 6.58
N SER A 59 25.68 6.96 5.74
CA SER A 59 26.16 8.29 5.33
C SER A 59 25.18 8.96 4.37
N LEU A 60 25.34 10.28 4.18
CA LEU A 60 24.54 11.02 3.20
C LEU A 60 24.81 10.52 1.77
N GLU A 61 26.07 10.22 1.46
CA GLU A 61 26.51 9.72 0.16
C GLU A 61 25.94 8.33 -0.14
N GLU A 62 25.87 7.45 0.85
CA GLU A 62 25.25 6.13 0.71
C GLU A 62 23.75 6.24 0.42
N LEU A 63 23.05 7.13 1.14
CA LEU A 63 21.63 7.40 0.89
C LEU A 63 21.39 7.99 -0.50
N GLN A 64 22.20 8.96 -0.92
CA GLN A 64 22.14 9.52 -2.28
C GLN A 64 22.33 8.42 -3.32
N GLU A 65 23.33 7.56 -3.14
CA GLU A 65 23.63 6.48 -4.07
C GLU A 65 22.46 5.52 -4.25
N ILE A 66 21.85 5.04 -3.16
CA ILE A 66 20.76 4.06 -3.28
C ILE A 66 19.42 4.71 -3.64
N VAL A 67 19.06 5.86 -3.05
CA VAL A 67 17.73 6.46 -3.20
C VAL A 67 17.60 7.28 -4.49
N VAL A 68 18.66 8.04 -4.83
CA VAL A 68 18.66 9.00 -5.94
C VAL A 68 19.21 8.33 -7.20
N HIS A 69 20.45 7.84 -7.17
CA HIS A 69 21.13 7.34 -8.37
C HIS A 69 20.61 5.97 -8.81
N LYS A 70 20.53 5.02 -7.87
CA LYS A 70 20.02 3.66 -8.16
C LYS A 70 18.50 3.57 -8.11
N LYS A 71 17.82 4.59 -7.59
CA LYS A 71 16.36 4.64 -7.41
C LYS A 71 15.80 3.41 -6.68
N MET A 72 16.58 2.86 -5.75
CA MET A 72 16.19 1.73 -4.93
C MET A 72 15.12 2.14 -3.92
N ARG A 73 14.27 1.18 -3.57
CA ARG A 73 13.23 1.28 -2.56
C ARG A 73 13.24 0.00 -1.73
N PRO A 74 12.74 0.03 -0.48
CA PRO A 74 12.62 -1.19 0.33
C PRO A 74 11.83 -2.27 -0.39
N VAL A 75 12.32 -3.51 -0.33
CA VAL A 75 11.77 -4.63 -1.11
C VAL A 75 10.42 -5.08 -0.53
N PHE A 76 9.45 -5.37 -1.40
CA PHE A 76 8.24 -6.11 -1.02
C PHE A 76 8.47 -7.61 -1.11
N LYS A 77 7.98 -8.36 -0.12
CA LYS A 77 8.09 -9.83 -0.14
C LYS A 77 6.97 -10.43 -0.99
N ASP A 78 7.29 -11.45 -1.80
CA ASP A 78 6.31 -12.08 -2.71
C ASP A 78 5.03 -12.56 -2.02
N HIS A 79 5.14 -13.02 -0.77
CA HIS A 79 3.98 -13.48 -0.01
C HIS A 79 3.04 -12.35 0.42
N TRP A 80 3.51 -11.10 0.50
CA TRP A 80 2.66 -9.93 0.78
C TRP A 80 1.63 -9.71 -0.33
N LEU A 81 2.08 -9.88 -1.58
CA LEU A 81 1.26 -9.68 -2.77
C LEU A 81 0.15 -10.72 -2.93
N LYS A 82 0.19 -11.82 -2.17
CA LYS A 82 -0.87 -12.85 -2.16
C LYS A 82 -2.10 -12.40 -1.36
N HIS A 83 -1.94 -11.50 -0.38
CA HIS A 83 -3.07 -10.97 0.38
C HIS A 83 -3.61 -9.71 -0.31
N PRO A 84 -4.88 -9.68 -0.76
CA PRO A 84 -5.40 -8.61 -1.62
C PRO A 84 -5.33 -7.22 -0.97
N GLY A 85 -5.56 -7.14 0.35
CA GLY A 85 -5.45 -5.87 1.07
C GLY A 85 -4.01 -5.37 1.23
N ILE A 86 -3.04 -6.29 1.35
CA ILE A 86 -1.62 -5.91 1.48
C ILE A 86 -1.05 -5.58 0.10
N ALA A 87 -1.46 -6.29 -0.95
CA ALA A 87 -1.12 -5.94 -2.32
C ALA A 87 -1.57 -4.51 -2.67
N GLN A 88 -2.80 -4.12 -2.31
CA GLN A 88 -3.28 -2.73 -2.49
C GLN A 88 -2.49 -1.71 -1.65
N LEU A 89 -2.06 -2.10 -0.44
CA LEU A 89 -1.19 -1.27 0.38
C LEU A 89 0.18 -1.09 -0.28
N CYS A 90 0.77 -2.14 -0.87
CA CYS A 90 2.05 -2.06 -1.59
C CYS A 90 1.99 -1.07 -2.75
N VAL A 91 0.93 -1.11 -3.56
CA VAL A 91 0.71 -0.11 -4.64
C VAL A 91 0.62 1.31 -4.07
N THR A 92 -0.08 1.49 -2.95
CA THR A 92 -0.19 2.80 -2.28
C THR A 92 1.18 3.28 -1.80
N ILE A 93 1.99 2.39 -1.24
CA ILE A 93 3.37 2.66 -0.81
C ILE A 93 4.22 3.08 -2.01
N GLU A 94 4.12 2.37 -3.14
CA GLU A 94 4.87 2.67 -4.37
C GLU A 94 4.64 4.09 -4.87
N GLU A 95 3.38 4.51 -4.87
CA GLU A 95 3.00 5.86 -5.28
C GLU A 95 3.37 6.92 -4.23
N CYS A 96 3.48 6.57 -2.94
CA CYS A 96 3.93 7.52 -1.91
C CYS A 96 5.42 7.84 -2.02
N TRP A 97 6.26 6.85 -2.32
CA TRP A 97 7.71 7.02 -2.40
C TRP A 97 8.24 7.23 -3.82
N ASP A 98 7.39 7.65 -4.75
CA ASP A 98 7.78 7.92 -6.13
C ASP A 98 8.96 8.91 -6.15
N HIS A 99 9.87 8.68 -7.09
CA HIS A 99 11.00 9.57 -7.30
C HIS A 99 10.52 10.97 -7.73
N ASP A 100 9.50 11.05 -8.58
CA ASP A 100 8.85 12.30 -8.95
C ASP A 100 7.92 12.77 -7.82
N ALA A 101 8.26 13.90 -7.19
CA ALA A 101 7.44 14.51 -6.15
C ALA A 101 6.03 14.92 -6.66
N GLU A 102 5.86 15.14 -7.95
CA GLU A 102 4.56 15.45 -8.58
C GLU A 102 3.64 14.24 -8.74
N ALA A 103 4.20 13.04 -8.77
CA ALA A 103 3.44 11.80 -8.86
C ALA A 103 2.95 11.28 -7.50
N ARG A 104 3.44 11.85 -6.38
CA ARG A 104 3.15 11.34 -5.04
C ARG A 104 1.72 11.60 -4.62
N LEU A 105 1.14 10.62 -3.93
CA LEU A 105 -0.18 10.73 -3.33
C LEU A 105 -0.25 11.82 -2.27
N SER A 106 -1.43 12.42 -2.10
CA SER A 106 -1.72 13.24 -0.93
C SER A 106 -2.11 12.37 0.27
N ALA A 107 -1.94 12.90 1.48
CA ALA A 107 -2.33 12.20 2.71
C ALA A 107 -3.80 11.79 2.73
N GLY A 108 -4.69 12.66 2.24
CA GLY A 108 -6.12 12.35 2.11
C GLY A 108 -6.40 11.21 1.13
N CYS A 109 -5.66 11.14 0.01
CA CYS A 109 -5.80 10.02 -0.92
C CYS A 109 -5.35 8.69 -0.29
N VAL A 110 -4.26 8.71 0.50
CA VAL A 110 -3.81 7.53 1.24
C VAL A 110 -4.84 7.10 2.28
N GLU A 111 -5.43 8.03 3.02
CA GLU A 111 -6.50 7.75 3.99
C GLU A 111 -7.70 7.04 3.33
N GLU A 112 -8.14 7.53 2.16
CA GLU A 112 -9.23 6.93 1.39
C GLU A 112 -8.90 5.49 0.97
N ARG A 113 -7.69 5.26 0.45
CA ARG A 113 -7.23 3.91 0.04
C ARG A 113 -7.17 2.96 1.22
N VAL A 114 -6.60 3.37 2.36
CA VAL A 114 -6.55 2.55 3.59
C VAL A 114 -7.95 2.24 4.10
N THR A 115 -8.87 3.21 4.04
CA THR A 115 -10.27 3.03 4.42
C THR A 115 -10.96 2.00 3.51
N GLN A 116 -10.68 2.03 2.21
CA GLN A 116 -11.20 1.05 1.25
C GLN A 116 -10.67 -0.36 1.54
N ILE A 117 -9.36 -0.51 1.76
CA ILE A 117 -8.73 -1.78 2.13
C ILE A 117 -9.41 -2.39 3.37
N ARG A 118 -9.64 -1.56 4.41
CA ARG A 118 -10.31 -2.00 5.64
C ARG A 118 -11.74 -2.49 5.40
N LYS A 119 -12.51 -1.80 4.55
CA LYS A 119 -13.88 -2.19 4.21
C LYS A 119 -13.91 -3.53 3.47
N SER A 120 -12.99 -3.74 2.54
CA SER A 120 -12.88 -4.99 1.79
C SER A 120 -12.46 -6.17 2.66
N ALA A 121 -11.63 -5.95 3.70
CA ALA A 121 -11.29 -6.99 4.67
C ALA A 121 -12.51 -7.44 5.52
N ASN A 122 -13.34 -6.47 5.93
CA ASN A 122 -14.51 -6.72 6.79
C ASN A 122 -15.75 -7.26 6.03
N GLY A 123 -15.78 -7.19 4.70
CA GLY A 123 -16.87 -7.74 3.88
C GLY A 123 -16.87 -9.27 3.78
N SER A 124 -15.75 -9.91 4.11
CA SER A 124 -15.55 -11.35 3.89
C SER A 124 -16.47 -12.28 4.72
N THR A 125 -17.09 -11.82 5.81
CA THR A 125 -18.07 -12.63 6.56
C THR A 125 -19.52 -12.47 6.10
N LEU A 126 -19.89 -11.34 5.47
CA LEU A 126 -21.28 -11.09 5.05
C LEU A 126 -21.52 -11.42 3.58
N ASP A 127 -20.52 -11.24 2.71
CA ASP A 127 -20.68 -11.47 1.27
C ASP A 127 -20.82 -12.96 0.92
N CYS A 128 -20.28 -13.86 1.76
CA CYS A 128 -20.53 -15.31 1.63
C CYS A 128 -21.99 -15.66 1.92
N LEU A 129 -22.63 -14.98 2.88
CA LEU A 129 -24.03 -15.22 3.21
C LEU A 129 -24.98 -14.62 2.17
N VAL A 130 -24.66 -13.45 1.59
CA VAL A 130 -25.51 -12.83 0.56
C VAL A 130 -25.54 -13.68 -0.72
N SER A 131 -24.41 -14.28 -1.14
CA SER A 131 -24.37 -15.20 -2.28
C SER A 131 -25.09 -16.54 -2.00
N ILE A 132 -25.07 -17.03 -0.76
CA ILE A 132 -25.82 -18.24 -0.40
C ILE A 132 -27.32 -17.94 -0.36
N VAL A 133 -27.75 -16.83 0.24
CA VAL A 133 -29.18 -16.49 0.39
C VAL A 133 -29.85 -16.22 -0.96
N THR A 134 -29.15 -15.61 -1.93
CA THR A 134 -29.70 -15.41 -3.29
C THR A 134 -29.78 -16.68 -4.13
N SER A 135 -29.02 -17.73 -3.79
CA SER A 135 -29.10 -19.03 -4.48
C SER A 135 -30.24 -19.94 -3.99
N VAL A 136 -30.82 -19.66 -2.82
CA VAL A 136 -31.81 -20.56 -2.17
C VAL A 136 -33.27 -20.12 -2.38
N THR A 137 -33.53 -18.92 -2.91
CA THR A 137 -34.91 -18.45 -3.14
C THR A 137 -35.45 -18.64 -4.56
N ASN A 138 -34.73 -19.33 -5.45
CA ASN A 138 -35.21 -19.62 -6.81
C ASN A 138 -36.02 -20.93 -6.89
N VAL A 139 -36.97 -21.12 -5.95
CA VAL A 139 -37.96 -22.19 -6.04
C VAL A 139 -39.25 -21.64 -6.63
N ASP A 140 -39.44 -21.97 -7.90
CA ASP A 140 -40.70 -22.20 -8.62
C ASP A 140 -41.78 -21.11 -8.61
N LEU A 141 -41.90 -20.41 -9.75
CA LEU A 141 -43.20 -19.90 -10.23
C LEU A 141 -43.40 -20.32 -11.68
N LEU A 142 -44.15 -21.42 -11.83
CA LEU A 142 -44.68 -21.96 -13.09
C LEU A 142 -45.60 -20.92 -13.77
N PRO A 143 -45.50 -20.67 -15.10
CA PRO A 143 -46.51 -19.90 -15.79
C PRO A 143 -47.71 -20.81 -16.07
N LYS A 144 -48.86 -20.53 -15.45
CA LYS A 144 -50.13 -21.12 -15.89
C LYS A 144 -50.53 -20.48 -17.22
N GLU A 145 -50.51 -21.29 -18.27
CA GLU A 145 -51.38 -21.08 -19.43
C GLU A 145 -52.84 -21.11 -18.99
N SER A 146 -53.68 -20.24 -19.56
CA SER A 146 -54.89 -20.64 -20.30
C SER A 146 -55.68 -19.41 -20.77
N SER A 147 -55.90 -19.36 -22.07
CA SER A 147 -56.89 -18.53 -22.77
C SER A 147 -58.32 -18.87 -22.37
N ILE A 148 -59.21 -17.86 -22.40
CA ILE A 148 -60.45 -17.73 -23.19
C ILE A 148 -61.10 -16.39 -22.81
#